data_AF-A0A5S3VSJ9-F1
#
_entry.id   AF-A0A5S3VSJ9-F1
#
_cell.length_a   1.000
_cell.length_b   1.000
_cell.length_c   1.000
_cell.angle_alpha   90.00
_cell.angle_beta   90.00
_cell.angle_gamma   90.00
#
_symmetry.space_group_name_H-M   'P 1'
#
loop_
_entity.id
_entity.type
_entity.pdbx_description
1 polymer ?
#
loop_
_entity_poly.entity_id
_entity_poly.type
_entity_poly.pdbx_seq_one_letter_code
_entity_poly.pdbx_strand_id
1 'polypeptide(L)'
;YALDPTGHMLCYVTSKDVKPYCEWDLESSLNHNLDIKYLGQSNFDIRQFGGYKIRNVDRDKHVKDTSGTTYVWSKRPNPALSAPLVLPHYLQNNHCPF
;
A
#
# COMPACT_ATOMS: atom_id res chain seq x y z
N TYR A 1 -7.50 9.26 -16.10
CA TYR A 1 -7.46 7.95 -15.41
C TYR A 1 -6.37 7.98 -14.36
N ALA A 2 -6.57 7.32 -13.21
CA ALA A 2 -5.57 7.30 -12.12
C ALA A 2 -4.35 6.41 -12.43
N LEU A 3 -4.50 5.46 -13.35
CA LEU A 3 -3.42 4.59 -13.84
C LEU A 3 -3.13 4.93 -15.30
N ASP A 4 -1.84 5.03 -15.65
CA ASP A 4 -1.39 5.26 -17.03
C ASP A 4 -1.72 4.02 -17.91
N PRO A 5 -2.58 4.15 -18.95
CA PRO A 5 -2.92 3.05 -19.85
C PRO A 5 -1.73 2.51 -20.66
N THR A 6 -0.72 3.36 -20.90
CA THR A 6 0.49 3.00 -21.65
C THR A 6 1.61 2.48 -20.74
N GLY A 7 1.52 2.75 -19.44
CA GLY A 7 2.45 2.30 -18.42
C GLY A 7 2.09 0.92 -17.83
N HIS A 8 2.69 0.63 -16.67
CA HIS A 8 2.50 -0.65 -15.97
C HIS A 8 1.12 -0.81 -15.31
N MET A 9 0.29 0.23 -15.28
CA MET A 9 -1.02 0.24 -14.64
C MET A 9 -0.98 -0.19 -13.16
N LEU A 10 0.01 0.34 -12.42
CA LEU A 10 0.24 0.05 -11.00
C LEU A 10 -0.10 1.25 -10.13
N CYS A 11 -0.67 0.98 -8.95
CA CYS A 11 -0.85 1.94 -7.88
C CYS A 11 -0.05 1.49 -6.66
N TYR A 12 0.77 2.38 -6.11
CA TYR A 12 1.43 2.20 -4.83
C TYR A 12 0.97 3.31 -3.90
N VAL A 13 0.39 2.93 -2.75
CA VAL A 13 0.03 3.87 -1.69
C VAL A 13 0.80 3.46 -0.45
N THR A 14 1.61 4.37 0.09
CA THR A 14 2.27 4.16 1.37
C THR A 14 1.51 4.91 2.45
N SER A 15 1.04 4.18 3.47
CA SER A 15 0.36 4.73 4.63
C SER A 15 1.18 4.50 5.90
N LYS A 16 1.03 5.38 6.88
CA LYS A 16 1.63 5.20 8.21
C LYS A 16 0.65 4.48 9.13
N ASP A 17 1.19 3.71 10.07
CA ASP A 17 0.39 3.05 11.11
C ASP A 17 0.06 4.01 12.27
N VAL A 18 -0.56 5.15 11.93
CA VAL A 18 -1.03 6.15 12.89
C VAL A 18 -2.40 6.64 12.47
N LYS A 19 -3.20 7.08 13.44
CA LYS A 19 -4.51 7.66 13.15
C LYS A 19 -4.38 8.94 12.31
N PRO A 20 -5.33 9.20 11.40
CA PRO A 20 -6.50 8.37 11.10
C PRO A 20 -6.21 7.21 10.13
N TYR A 21 -4.99 7.14 9.58
CA TYR A 21 -4.69 6.30 8.42
C TYR A 21 -4.72 4.80 8.69
N CYS A 22 -4.41 4.37 9.91
CA CYS A 22 -4.50 2.95 10.30
C CYS A 22 -5.95 2.43 10.46
N GLU A 23 -6.94 3.33 10.48
CA GLU A 23 -8.36 2.97 10.55
C GLU A 23 -9.01 2.94 9.16
N TRP A 24 -8.25 3.26 8.10
CA TRP A 24 -8.75 3.24 6.73
C TRP A 24 -8.57 1.85 6.14
N ASP A 25 -9.66 1.22 5.71
CA ASP A 25 -9.66 -0.01 4.91
C ASP A 25 -9.23 0.31 3.47
N LEU A 26 -7.94 0.60 3.29
CA LEU A 26 -7.36 0.98 2.00
C LEU A 26 -7.49 -0.17 1.00
N GLU A 27 -7.26 -1.39 1.46
CA GLU A 27 -7.25 -2.64 0.71
C GLU A 27 -8.52 -2.79 -0.12
N SER A 28 -9.69 -2.56 0.51
CA SER A 28 -11.01 -2.65 -0.12
C SER A 28 -11.50 -1.30 -0.68
N SER A 29 -11.35 -0.22 0.09
CA SER A 29 -12.01 1.06 -0.26
C SER A 29 -11.42 1.68 -1.54
N LEU A 30 -10.12 1.51 -1.81
CA LEU A 30 -9.48 2.10 -2.98
C LEU A 30 -9.81 1.38 -4.29
N ASN A 31 -10.26 0.12 -4.23
CA ASN A 31 -10.62 -0.64 -5.44
C ASN A 31 -12.15 -0.78 -5.62
N HIS A 32 -12.94 -0.24 -4.69
CA HIS A 32 -14.39 -0.31 -4.75
C HIS A 32 -14.93 0.35 -6.04
N ASN A 33 -15.70 -0.41 -6.82
CA ASN A 33 -16.21 -0.02 -8.15
C ASN A 33 -15.13 0.33 -9.19
N LEU A 34 -13.89 -0.13 -9.00
CA LEU A 34 -12.79 0.03 -9.95
C LEU A 34 -12.29 -1.33 -10.45
N ASP A 35 -11.91 -1.38 -11.72
CA ASP A 35 -11.28 -2.55 -12.34
C ASP A 35 -9.78 -2.60 -12.05
N ILE A 36 -9.44 -2.64 -10.76
CA ILE A 36 -8.09 -2.79 -10.22
C ILE A 36 -8.12 -3.79 -9.07
N LYS A 37 -7.10 -4.62 -8.95
CA LYS A 37 -7.01 -5.66 -7.92
C LYS A 37 -5.93 -5.31 -6.91
N TYR A 38 -6.25 -5.51 -5.63
CA TYR A 38 -5.24 -5.48 -4.58
C TYR A 38 -4.30 -6.68 -4.74
N LEU A 39 -2.99 -6.43 -4.76
CA LEU A 39 -1.95 -7.45 -4.92
C LEU A 39 -1.29 -7.84 -3.59
N GLY A 40 -1.47 -7.03 -2.55
CA GLY A 40 -0.86 -7.20 -1.23
C GLY A 40 -0.07 -5.98 -0.77
N GLN A 41 0.66 -6.15 0.34
CA GLN A 41 1.41 -5.09 0.99
C GLN A 41 2.82 -5.52 1.38
N SER A 42 3.68 -4.54 1.62
CA SER A 42 5.01 -4.71 2.19
C SER A 42 5.37 -3.53 3.09
N ASN A 43 6.39 -3.71 3.92
CA ASN A 43 6.97 -2.59 4.66
C ASN A 43 7.59 -1.59 3.66
N PHE A 44 7.34 -0.31 3.90
CA PHE A 44 7.99 0.76 3.17
C PHE A 44 9.49 0.72 3.42
N ASP A 45 10.26 0.61 2.35
CA ASP A 45 11.70 0.71 2.38
C ASP A 45 12.15 1.86 1.49
N ILE A 46 12.52 2.98 2.13
CA ILE A 46 12.99 4.16 1.42
C ILE A 46 14.19 3.88 0.51
N ARG A 47 15.00 2.85 0.82
CA ARG A 47 16.17 2.49 0.00
C ARG A 47 15.79 2.04 -1.41
N GLN A 48 14.53 1.61 -1.61
CA GLN A 48 14.00 1.24 -2.93
C GLN A 48 13.69 2.48 -3.80
N PHE A 49 13.63 3.67 -3.21
CA PHE A 49 13.26 4.92 -3.89
C PHE A 49 14.46 5.86 -3.97
N GLY A 50 15.38 5.55 -4.89
CA GLY A 50 16.55 6.39 -5.16
C GLY A 50 16.15 7.85 -5.46
N GLY A 51 16.64 8.79 -4.65
CA GLY A 51 16.33 10.22 -4.80
C GLY A 51 15.10 10.70 -4.02
N TYR A 52 14.41 9.83 -3.29
CA TYR A 52 13.30 10.22 -2.41
C TYR A 52 13.80 11.13 -1.28
N LYS A 53 13.28 12.37 -1.22
CA LYS A 53 13.67 13.35 -0.21
C LYS A 53 12.61 13.38 0.91
N ILE A 54 12.97 12.91 2.10
CA ILE A 54 12.11 13.07 3.27
C ILE A 54 12.19 14.53 3.73
N ARG A 55 11.04 15.20 3.80
CA ARG A 55 10.89 16.45 4.55
C ARG A 55 10.13 16.15 5.82
N ASN A 56 10.85 16.05 6.93
CA ASN A 56 10.24 15.90 8.24
C ASN A 56 9.52 17.20 8.59
N VAL A 57 8.21 17.10 8.84
CA VAL A 57 7.46 18.18 9.47
C VAL A 57 7.68 18.00 10.97
N ASP A 58 8.46 18.90 11.58
CA ASP A 58 8.85 18.81 13.00
C ASP A 58 7.69 19.25 13.92
N ARG A 59 6.55 18.57 13.80
CA ARG A 59 5.34 18.84 14.58
C ARG A 59 5.17 17.88 15.75
N ASP A 60 5.84 16.73 15.73
CA ASP A 60 5.64 15.69 16.73
C ASP A 60 6.94 14.93 17.03
N LYS A 61 7.43 15.06 18.27
CA LYS A 61 8.68 14.42 18.73
C LYS A 61 8.60 12.88 18.70
N HIS A 62 7.41 12.29 18.60
CA HIS A 62 7.18 10.84 18.63
C HIS A 62 7.08 10.20 17.24
N VAL A 63 7.07 10.98 16.15
CA VAL A 63 6.95 10.46 14.77
C VAL A 63 8.30 10.57 14.08
N LYS A 64 9.33 9.91 14.63
CA LYS A 64 10.71 10.06 14.11
C LYS A 64 11.30 8.88 13.35
N ASP A 65 10.60 7.75 13.25
CA ASP A 65 11.03 6.65 12.38
C ASP A 65 9.89 6.26 11.46
N THR A 66 10.06 6.51 10.15
CA THR A 66 9.04 6.31 9.11
C THR A 66 8.89 4.83 8.77
N SER A 67 8.34 4.04 9.70
CA SER A 67 7.67 2.80 9.33
C SER A 67 6.35 3.16 8.63
N GLY A 68 6.03 2.40 7.60
CA GLY A 68 4.80 2.56 6.83
C GLY A 68 4.54 1.30 6.04
N THR A 69 3.29 1.06 5.71
CA THR A 69 2.87 -0.07 4.88
C THR A 69 2.63 0.46 3.48
N THR A 70 3.26 -0.18 2.49
CA THR A 70 3.01 0.10 1.08
C THR A 70 2.05 -0.94 0.55
N TYR A 71 0.92 -0.46 0.06
CA TYR A 71 -0.16 -1.23 -0.52
C TYR A 71 -0.08 -1.13 -2.05
N VAL A 72 -0.30 -2.25 -2.72
CA VAL A 72 -0.11 -2.34 -4.17
C VAL A 72 -1.40 -2.79 -4.84
N TRP A 73 -1.83 -2.06 -5.87
CA TRP A 73 -2.92 -2.47 -6.76
C TRP A 73 -2.44 -2.49 -8.20
N SER A 74 -3.07 -3.34 -9.00
CA SER A 74 -2.84 -3.43 -10.43
C SER A 74 -4.11 -3.76 -11.17
N LYS A 75 -4.26 -3.19 -12.38
CA LYS A 75 -5.28 -3.65 -13.31
C LYS A 75 -4.90 -4.99 -13.98
N ARG A 76 -3.61 -5.25 -14.15
CA ARG A 76 -3.09 -6.44 -14.84
C ARG A 76 -2.55 -7.47 -13.83
N PRO A 77 -2.77 -8.78 -14.03
CA PRO A 77 -2.10 -9.79 -13.22
C PRO A 77 -0.58 -9.59 -13.27
N ASN A 78 0.06 -9.56 -12.11
CA ASN A 78 1.52 -9.40 -12.02
C ASN A 78 2.10 -10.36 -10.97
N PRO A 79 2.29 -11.65 -11.31
CA PRO A 79 2.75 -12.67 -10.37
C PRO A 79 4.12 -12.38 -9.77
N ALA A 80 5.03 -11.81 -10.57
CA ALA A 80 6.37 -11.45 -10.14
C ALA A 80 6.34 -10.34 -9.07
N LEU A 81 5.41 -9.39 -9.21
CA LEU A 81 5.22 -8.33 -8.23
C LEU A 81 4.45 -8.79 -7.00
N SER A 82 3.50 -9.72 -7.12
CA SER A 82 2.74 -10.24 -5.98
C SER A 82 3.53 -11.22 -5.12
N ALA A 83 4.50 -11.93 -5.68
CA ALA A 83 5.31 -12.93 -4.95
C ALA A 83 5.99 -12.40 -3.67
N PRO A 84 6.62 -11.19 -3.66
CA PRO A 84 7.20 -10.63 -2.44
C PRO A 84 6.19 -9.90 -1.54
N LEU A 85 4.93 -9.75 -1.95
CA LEU A 85 3.90 -9.05 -1.17
C LEU A 85 3.21 -10.00 -0.20
N VAL A 86 2.79 -9.46 0.93
CA VAL A 86 2.06 -10.18 1.96
C VAL A 86 0.59 -9.78 1.89
N LEU A 87 -0.32 -10.76 1.93
CA LEU A 87 -1.73 -10.49 2.18
C LEU A 87 -1.97 -10.45 3.70
N PRO A 88 -2.65 -9.42 4.23
CA PRO A 88 -3.04 -9.38 5.63
C PRO A 88 -3.82 -10.63 6.04
N HIS A 89 -3.59 -11.12 7.26
CA HIS A 89 -4.19 -12.37 7.74
C HIS A 89 -5.72 -12.35 7.65
N TYR A 90 -6.35 -11.20 7.91
CA TYR A 90 -7.80 -11.04 7.86
C TYR A 90 -8.39 -11.08 6.43
N LEU A 91 -7.57 -11.04 5.38
CA LEU A 91 -8.00 -11.25 3.99
C LEU A 91 -7.69 -12.68 3.49
N GLN A 92 -7.05 -13.52 4.30
CA GLN A 92 -6.76 -14.91 3.95
C GLN A 92 -7.95 -15.81 4.28
N ASN A 93 -8.02 -17.00 3.67
CA ASN A 93 -9.15 -17.93 3.82
C ASN A 93 -9.43 -18.42 5.26
N ASN A 94 -8.55 -18.11 6.22
CA ASN A 94 -8.63 -18.56 7.61
C ASN A 94 -8.93 -17.39 8.58
N HIS A 95 -9.94 -16.58 8.27
CA HIS A 95 -10.43 -15.52 9.17
C HIS A 95 -11.89 -15.78 9.55
N CYS A 96 -12.30 -15.30 10.73
CA CYS A 96 -13.71 -15.30 11.09
C CYS A 96 -14.47 -14.31 10.20
N PRO A 97 -15.46 -14.73 9.41
CA PRO A 97 -16.38 -13.80 8.80
C PRO A 97 -17.18 -13.12 9.92
N PHE A 98 -17.31 -11.80 9.86
CA PHE A 98 -18.18 -11.03 10.75
C PHE A 98 -19.64 -11.45 10.60
#